data_AF-A0A327TVX7-F1
#
_entry.id   AF-A0A327TVX7-F1
#
_cell.length_a   1.000
_cell.length_b   1.000
_cell.length_c   1.000
_cell.angle_alpha   90.00
_cell.angle_beta   90.00
_cell.angle_gamma   90.00
#
_symmetry.space_group_name_H-M   'P 1'
#
loop_
_entity.id
_entity.type
_entity.pdbx_description
1 polymer ?
#
loop_
_entity_poly.entity_id
_entity_poly.type
_entity_poly.pdbx_seq_one_letter_code
_entity_poly.pdbx_strand_id
1 'polypeptide(L)'
;MRAPHNPFSGIGPQDDDPVPPVADPATGEIRLLEDRCTTCVLNPAAAAAPLRPGRLQQLIREVQDCGGQIVCHSTLRPVVPEGFPAAMCRGFIDAYGLPLAAQEAIELGVGHIVEVPDPTRIDVRTNEVLQRVPGGDTAKRAQQRG
;
A
#
# COMPACT_ATOMS: atom_id res chain seq x y z
N MET A 1 -40.61 -6.72 18.93
CA MET A 1 -39.64 -5.67 18.55
C MET A 1 -38.71 -6.27 17.50
N ARG A 2 -38.72 -5.76 16.26
CA ARG A 2 -37.89 -6.24 15.15
C ARG A 2 -36.60 -5.41 15.10
N ALA A 3 -35.45 -6.07 15.05
CA ALA A 3 -34.17 -5.40 14.79
C ALA A 3 -34.16 -4.79 13.37
N PRO A 4 -33.44 -3.68 13.13
CA PRO A 4 -33.29 -3.12 11.79
C PRO A 4 -32.48 -4.08 10.90
N HIS A 5 -33.00 -4.28 9.70
CA HIS A 5 -32.37 -5.03 8.62
C HIS A 5 -31.20 -4.22 8.07
N ASN A 6 -30.00 -4.81 8.03
CA ASN A 6 -28.85 -4.23 7.34
C ASN A 6 -28.99 -4.57 5.84
N PRO A 7 -29.16 -3.58 4.95
CA PRO A 7 -29.35 -3.82 3.51
C PRO A 7 -28.06 -4.24 2.76
N PHE A 8 -26.91 -4.35 3.45
CA PHE A 8 -25.62 -4.66 2.83
C PHE A 8 -25.16 -6.12 2.93
N SER A 9 -26.03 -7.06 3.33
CA SER A 9 -25.72 -8.49 3.23
C SER A 9 -25.86 -8.98 1.79
N GLY A 10 -24.81 -8.81 0.98
CA GLY A 10 -24.76 -9.40 -0.35
C GLY A 10 -23.44 -9.23 -1.13
N ILE A 11 -22.72 -10.36 -1.26
CA ILE A 11 -21.92 -10.83 -2.41
C ILE A 11 -20.41 -10.48 -2.44
N GLY A 12 -19.59 -11.42 -1.92
CA GLY A 12 -18.16 -11.58 -2.17
C GLY A 12 -17.49 -12.40 -1.05
N PRO A 13 -16.45 -13.23 -1.30
CA PRO A 13 -15.57 -13.67 -0.22
C PRO A 13 -15.06 -12.39 0.46
N GLN A 14 -15.31 -12.23 1.75
CA GLN A 14 -14.64 -11.18 2.49
C GLN A 14 -13.19 -11.65 2.61
N ASP A 15 -12.36 -11.21 1.67
CA ASP A 15 -10.91 -11.21 1.86
C ASP A 15 -10.64 -10.21 2.99
N ASP A 16 -10.92 -10.65 4.24
CA ASP A 16 -10.73 -9.92 5.50
C ASP A 16 -9.23 -9.75 5.84
N ASP A 17 -8.35 -9.85 4.84
CA ASP A 17 -6.95 -9.49 5.00
C ASP A 17 -6.88 -7.96 5.03
N PRO A 18 -6.54 -7.35 6.17
CA PRO A 18 -6.37 -5.91 6.22
C PRO A 18 -5.28 -5.52 5.22
N VAL A 19 -5.63 -4.63 4.29
CA VAL A 19 -4.66 -4.02 3.38
C VAL A 19 -3.50 -3.49 4.25
N PRO A 20 -2.24 -3.86 3.97
CA PRO A 20 -1.12 -3.44 4.80
C PRO A 20 -1.11 -1.91 4.94
N PRO A 21 -0.80 -1.38 6.13
CA PRO A 21 -0.81 0.06 6.34
C PRO A 21 0.31 0.73 5.53
N VAL A 22 0.00 1.88 4.93
CA VAL A 22 0.98 2.71 4.22
C VAL A 22 1.87 3.50 5.16
N ALA A 23 1.43 3.68 6.40
CA ALA A 23 2.17 4.39 7.45
C ALA A 23 2.66 3.41 8.52
N ASP A 24 3.84 3.65 9.05
CA ASP A 24 4.39 2.96 10.20
C ASP A 24 4.31 3.87 11.43
N PRO A 25 3.42 3.57 12.39
CA PRO A 25 3.25 4.41 13.57
C PRO A 25 4.45 4.36 14.53
N ALA A 26 5.32 3.36 14.45
CA ALA A 26 6.48 3.26 15.33
C ALA A 26 7.59 4.23 14.93
N THR A 27 7.74 4.46 13.62
CA THR A 27 8.78 5.32 13.04
C THR A 27 8.24 6.68 12.58
N GLY A 28 6.93 6.79 12.37
CA GLY A 28 6.30 7.95 11.72
C GLY A 28 6.47 7.95 10.20
N GLU A 29 7.01 6.88 9.60
CA GLU A 29 7.19 6.81 8.15
C GLU A 29 5.85 6.67 7.44
N ILE A 30 5.61 7.50 6.42
CA ILE A 30 4.46 7.40 5.53
C ILE A 30 5.02 7.10 4.13
N ARG A 31 4.78 5.87 3.66
CA ARG A 31 5.41 5.35 2.43
C ARG A 31 4.70 5.89 1.19
N LEU A 32 5.48 6.43 0.27
CA LEU A 32 5.05 6.88 -1.05
C LEU A 32 5.90 6.17 -2.10
N LEU A 33 5.30 5.67 -3.18
CA LEU A 33 6.11 5.12 -4.28
C LEU A 33 6.99 6.25 -4.89
N GLU A 34 8.27 5.98 -5.12
CA GLU A 34 9.23 6.98 -5.65
C GLU A 34 8.76 7.54 -7.00
N ASP A 35 8.26 6.65 -7.87
CA ASP A 35 7.81 6.97 -9.21
C ASP A 35 6.41 6.41 -9.48
N ARG A 36 5.76 6.92 -10.53
CA ARG A 36 4.56 6.27 -11.07
C ARG A 36 4.91 4.88 -11.57
N CYS A 37 4.27 3.84 -11.03
CA CYS A 37 4.47 2.46 -11.48
C CYS A 37 4.06 2.29 -12.96
N THR A 38 4.64 1.29 -13.63
CA THR A 38 4.42 1.07 -15.08
C THR A 38 2.96 0.76 -15.43
N THR A 39 2.25 0.13 -14.50
CA THR A 39 0.85 -0.31 -14.64
C THR A 39 -0.15 0.62 -13.92
N CYS A 40 0.26 1.85 -13.62
CA CYS A 40 -0.55 2.81 -12.86
C CYS A 40 -1.94 3.02 -13.48
N VAL A 41 -2.98 2.99 -12.63
CA VAL A 41 -4.39 3.21 -13.04
C VAL A 41 -4.66 4.62 -13.56
N LEU A 42 -3.79 5.58 -13.23
CA LEU A 42 -3.83 6.97 -13.70
C LEU A 42 -2.89 7.20 -14.90
N ASN A 43 -2.20 6.18 -15.38
CA ASN A 43 -1.38 6.31 -16.59
C ASN A 43 -2.31 6.44 -17.81
N PRO A 44 -2.16 7.48 -18.65
CA PRO A 44 -2.91 7.56 -19.91
C PRO A 44 -2.40 6.58 -20.97
N ALA A 45 -1.27 5.90 -20.75
CA ALA A 45 -0.70 4.95 -21.69
C ALA A 45 -1.46 3.61 -21.74
N ALA A 46 -1.26 2.86 -22.82
CA ALA A 46 -1.85 1.53 -23.06
C ALA A 46 -1.52 0.47 -22.00
N ALA A 47 -0.55 0.72 -21.12
CA ALA A 47 -0.14 -0.16 -20.03
C ALA A 47 -0.92 0.07 -18.72
N ALA A 48 -1.89 0.99 -18.70
CA ALA A 48 -2.75 1.22 -17.54
C ALA A 48 -3.47 -0.06 -17.12
N ALA A 49 -3.71 -0.22 -15.82
CA ALA A 49 -4.50 -1.35 -15.34
C ALA A 49 -5.90 -1.32 -16.01
N PRO A 50 -6.37 -2.45 -16.56
CA PRO A 50 -7.64 -2.49 -17.26
C PRO A 50 -8.79 -2.29 -16.27
N LEU A 51 -9.45 -1.14 -16.36
CA LEU A 51 -10.63 -0.82 -15.56
C LEU A 51 -11.87 -0.80 -16.45
N ARG A 52 -13.01 -1.24 -15.90
CA ARG A 52 -14.30 -1.08 -16.57
C ARG A 52 -14.56 0.41 -16.85
N PRO A 53 -15.26 0.75 -17.95
CA PRO A 53 -15.62 2.14 -18.23
C PRO A 53 -16.24 2.83 -17.01
N GLY A 54 -15.75 4.01 -16.67
CA GLY A 54 -16.23 4.79 -15.52
C GLY A 54 -15.71 4.36 -14.14
N ARG A 55 -15.10 3.17 -13.99
CA ARG A 55 -14.63 2.69 -12.68
C ARG A 55 -13.52 3.57 -12.09
N LEU A 56 -12.61 4.08 -12.93
CA LEU A 56 -11.55 4.98 -12.46
C LEU A 56 -12.14 6.26 -11.85
N GLN A 57 -13.10 6.88 -12.54
CA GLN A 57 -13.76 8.09 -12.06
C GLN A 57 -14.56 7.84 -10.78
N GLN A 58 -15.20 6.67 -10.68
CA GLN A 58 -15.86 6.25 -9.46
C GLN A 58 -14.87 6.08 -8.29
N LEU A 59 -13.75 5.37 -8.51
CA LEU A 59 -12.73 5.15 -7.48
C LEU A 59 -12.15 6.48 -6.97
N ILE A 60 -11.83 7.41 -7.88
CA ILE A 60 -11.29 8.72 -7.51
C ILE A 60 -12.28 9.48 -6.62
N ARG A 61 -13.57 9.49 -6.99
CA ARG A 61 -14.62 10.13 -6.18
C ARG A 61 -14.74 9.49 -4.80
N GLU A 62 -14.81 8.17 -4.73
CA GLU A 62 -14.90 7.44 -3.46
C GLU A 62 -13.74 7.77 -2.52
N VAL A 63 -12.52 7.87 -3.05
CA VAL A 63 -11.32 8.19 -2.26
C VAL A 63 -11.31 9.65 -1.81
N GLN A 64 -11.74 10.58 -2.67
CA GLN A 64 -11.84 12.00 -2.32
C GLN A 64 -12.92 12.25 -1.26
N ASP A 65 -14.08 11.61 -1.40
CA ASP A 65 -15.21 11.74 -0.47
C ASP A 65 -14.84 11.24 0.95
N CYS A 66 -13.97 10.23 1.05
CA CYS A 66 -13.48 9.73 2.34
C CYS A 66 -12.19 10.39 2.84
N GLY A 67 -11.61 11.35 2.08
CA GLY A 67 -10.34 12.00 2.43
C GLY A 67 -9.15 11.05 2.46
N GLY A 68 -9.23 9.93 1.74
CA GLY A 68 -8.27 8.84 1.79
C GLY A 68 -7.19 8.92 0.70
N GLN A 69 -6.57 7.77 0.48
CA GLN A 69 -5.47 7.58 -0.47
C GLN A 69 -5.65 6.28 -1.24
N ILE A 70 -5.05 6.23 -2.43
CA ILE A 70 -4.93 4.98 -3.19
C ILE A 70 -3.62 4.29 -2.80
N VAL A 71 -3.70 3.04 -2.37
CA VAL A 71 -2.53 2.17 -2.19
C VAL A 71 -2.03 1.70 -3.56
N CYS A 72 -0.72 1.75 -3.79
CA CYS A 72 -0.16 1.28 -5.05
C CYS A 72 -0.25 -0.25 -5.13
N HIS A 73 -0.88 -0.75 -6.19
CA HIS A 73 -1.03 -2.20 -6.38
C HIS A 73 0.30 -2.93 -6.60
N SER A 74 1.38 -2.24 -7.01
CA SER A 74 2.71 -2.87 -7.10
C SER A 74 3.25 -3.27 -5.73
N THR A 75 2.71 -2.71 -4.65
CA THR A 75 3.04 -3.03 -3.25
C THR A 75 2.00 -3.93 -2.58
N LEU A 76 1.05 -4.48 -3.35
CA LEU A 76 0.00 -5.36 -2.84
C LEU A 76 0.12 -6.78 -3.40
N ARG A 77 -0.48 -7.74 -2.70
CA ARG A 77 -0.65 -9.09 -3.24
C ARG A 77 -1.49 -9.06 -4.53
N PRO A 78 -1.19 -9.91 -5.51
CA PRO A 78 -0.15 -10.95 -5.53
C PRO A 78 1.21 -10.48 -6.07
N VAL A 79 1.43 -9.17 -6.28
CA VAL A 79 2.67 -8.65 -6.90
C VAL A 79 3.87 -8.83 -5.98
N VAL A 80 3.66 -8.68 -4.67
CA VAL A 80 4.67 -8.83 -3.63
C VAL A 80 4.29 -9.92 -2.62
N PRO A 81 5.25 -10.46 -1.85
CA PRO A 81 4.97 -11.42 -0.78
C PRO A 81 4.05 -10.86 0.30
N GLU A 82 3.48 -11.77 1.10
CA GLU A 82 2.76 -11.40 2.31
C GLU A 82 3.63 -10.60 3.29
N GLY A 83 3.04 -9.61 3.95
CA GLY A 83 3.74 -8.74 4.89
C GLY A 83 4.61 -7.67 4.24
N PHE A 84 4.65 -7.56 2.90
CA PHE A 84 5.35 -6.48 2.23
C PHE A 84 4.67 -5.12 2.58
N PRO A 85 5.43 -4.09 2.99
CA PRO A 85 4.86 -2.80 3.34
C PRO A 85 4.19 -2.12 2.15
N ALA A 86 2.94 -1.71 2.32
CA ALA A 86 2.22 -0.97 1.31
C ALA A 86 2.77 0.47 1.17
N ALA A 87 2.60 1.05 -0.02
CA ALA A 87 2.93 2.45 -0.27
C ALA A 87 1.78 3.20 -0.97
N MET A 88 1.67 4.50 -0.74
CA MET A 88 0.75 5.37 -1.47
C MET A 88 1.09 5.42 -2.96
N CYS A 89 0.06 5.51 -3.79
CA CYS A 89 0.19 5.63 -5.23
C CYS A 89 0.73 7.00 -5.63
N ARG A 90 1.96 7.05 -6.17
CA ARG A 90 2.58 8.30 -6.67
C ARG A 90 1.69 9.07 -7.63
N GLY A 91 1.07 8.37 -8.59
CA GLY A 91 0.21 9.02 -9.58
C GLY A 91 -1.02 9.71 -8.97
N PHE A 92 -1.57 9.15 -7.89
CA PHE A 92 -2.71 9.76 -7.20
C PHE A 92 -2.26 10.97 -6.39
N ILE A 93 -1.16 10.83 -5.63
CA ILE A 93 -0.61 11.92 -4.81
C ILE A 93 -0.15 13.11 -5.68
N ASP A 94 0.49 12.86 -6.83
CA ASP A 94 0.86 13.92 -7.78
C ASP A 94 -0.36 14.70 -8.30
N ALA A 95 -1.50 14.02 -8.48
CA ALA A 95 -2.69 14.60 -9.10
C ALA A 95 -3.63 15.28 -8.11
N TYR A 96 -3.69 14.76 -6.87
CA TYR A 96 -4.70 15.15 -5.88
C TYR A 96 -4.11 15.59 -4.53
N GLY A 97 -2.80 15.46 -4.33
CA GLY A 97 -2.12 15.78 -3.07
C GLY A 97 -2.17 14.64 -2.05
N LEU A 98 -1.56 14.92 -0.89
CA LEU A 98 -1.58 14.01 0.26
C LEU A 98 -2.95 14.00 0.94
N PRO A 99 -3.39 12.88 1.54
CA PRO A 99 -4.58 12.88 2.38
C PRO A 99 -4.39 13.79 3.59
N LEU A 100 -5.47 14.38 4.11
CA LEU A 100 -5.41 15.35 5.22
C LEU A 100 -4.69 14.76 6.44
N ALA A 101 -4.98 13.50 6.79
CA ALA A 101 -4.34 12.82 7.92
C ALA A 101 -2.81 12.72 7.77
N ALA A 102 -2.28 12.56 6.56
CA ALA A 102 -0.83 12.56 6.33
C ALA A 102 -0.24 13.96 6.45
N GLN A 103 -0.95 14.99 5.98
CA GLN A 103 -0.53 16.39 6.13
C GLN A 103 -0.47 16.77 7.61
N GLU A 104 -1.52 16.48 8.38
CA GLU A 104 -1.58 16.73 9.82
C GLU A 104 -0.46 16.01 10.58
N ALA A 105 -0.17 14.74 10.24
CA ALA A 105 0.93 14.00 10.85
C ALA A 105 2.30 14.67 10.60
N ILE A 106 2.51 15.19 9.39
CA ILE A 106 3.74 15.92 9.02
C ILE A 106 3.82 17.25 9.77
N GLU A 107 2.73 18.02 9.82
CA GLU A 107 2.68 19.31 10.52
C GLU A 107 2.90 19.18 12.03
N LEU A 108 2.39 18.10 12.63
CA LEU A 108 2.61 17.77 14.04
C LEU A 108 4.02 17.22 14.33
N GLY A 109 4.83 16.98 13.30
CA GLY A 109 6.18 16.40 13.44
C GLY A 109 6.20 14.94 13.87
N VAL A 110 5.07 14.23 13.75
CA VAL A 110 4.94 12.81 14.09
C VAL A 110 4.96 11.90 12.85
N GLY A 111 4.94 12.51 11.66
CA GLY A 111 4.96 11.83 10.37
C GLY A 111 5.98 12.43 9.41
N HIS A 112 6.53 11.61 8.51
CA HIS A 112 7.35 12.08 7.40
C HIS A 112 7.19 11.15 6.19
N ILE A 113 7.27 11.72 4.99
CA ILE A 113 7.20 10.94 3.75
C ILE A 113 8.53 10.21 3.54
N VAL A 114 8.44 8.91 3.23
CA VAL A 114 9.57 8.12 2.72
C VAL A 114 9.20 7.61 1.34
N GLU A 115 10.01 7.99 0.35
CA GLU A 115 9.90 7.42 -0.99
C GLU A 115 10.47 6.00 -1.00
N VAL A 116 9.71 5.05 -1.54
CA VAL A 116 10.09 3.64 -1.64
C VAL A 116 10.14 3.19 -3.11
N PRO A 117 11.10 2.33 -3.48
CA PRO A 117 11.24 1.88 -4.85
C PRO A 117 10.10 0.97 -5.30
N ASP A 118 9.81 0.98 -6.61
CA ASP A 118 8.84 0.05 -7.19
C ASP A 118 9.41 -1.37 -7.18
N PRO A 119 8.80 -2.31 -6.41
CA PRO A 119 9.33 -3.68 -6.30
C PRO A 119 9.30 -4.44 -7.64
N THR A 120 8.54 -3.96 -8.63
CA THR A 120 8.52 -4.54 -9.99
C THR A 120 9.65 -4.00 -10.88
N ARG A 121 10.31 -2.91 -10.48
CA ARG A 121 11.44 -2.29 -11.18
C ARG A 121 12.79 -2.63 -10.55
N ILE A 122 12.80 -2.99 -9.28
CA ILE A 122 13.99 -3.56 -8.65
C ILE A 122 14.22 -4.91 -9.33
N ASP A 123 15.29 -5.00 -10.10
CA ASP A 123 15.78 -6.28 -10.57
C ASP A 123 16.08 -7.16 -9.35
N VAL A 124 15.51 -8.36 -9.30
CA VAL A 124 15.68 -9.34 -8.20
C VAL A 124 17.14 -9.81 -8.05
N ARG A 125 18.11 -9.14 -8.69
CA ARG A 125 19.55 -9.36 -8.55
C ARG A 125 20.19 -8.56 -7.41
N THR A 126 19.57 -7.49 -6.92
CA THR A 126 20.13 -6.71 -5.79
C THR A 126 19.45 -7.06 -4.47
N ASN A 127 19.68 -8.29 -4.02
CA ASN A 127 19.11 -8.87 -2.81
C ASN A 127 19.88 -8.43 -1.54
N GLU A 128 20.01 -7.12 -1.31
CA GLU A 128 20.76 -6.59 -0.15
C GLU A 128 19.98 -5.57 0.70
N VAL A 129 18.87 -5.01 0.20
CA VAL A 129 18.14 -3.93 0.92
C VAL A 129 16.92 -4.44 1.71
N LEU A 130 16.32 -5.58 1.34
CA LEU A 130 15.10 -6.09 1.99
C LEU A 130 15.32 -6.98 3.24
N GLN A 131 16.57 -7.26 3.64
CA GLN A 131 16.87 -8.15 4.77
C GLN A 131 17.09 -7.46 6.13
N ARG A 132 16.87 -6.14 6.23
CA ARG A 132 16.92 -5.43 7.53
C ARG A 132 15.53 -5.27 8.14
N VAL A 133 14.89 -6.39 8.46
CA VAL A 133 13.83 -6.42 9.47
C VAL A 133 14.46 -6.97 10.76
N PRO A 134 14.73 -6.15 11.79
CA PRO A 134 15.28 -6.66 13.04
C PRO A 134 14.13 -7.16 13.92
N GLY A 135 13.95 -8.47 14.00
CA GLY A 135 12.99 -9.06 14.94
C GLY A 135 12.87 -10.57 14.82
N GLY A 136 13.69 -11.30 15.58
CA GLY A 136 13.53 -12.75 15.73
C GLY A 136 14.80 -13.51 16.12
N ASP A 137 15.46 -13.11 17.21
CA ASP A 137 16.52 -13.91 17.81
C ASP A 137 15.87 -15.02 18.65
N THR A 138 16.15 -16.30 18.34
CA THR A 138 16.70 -17.30 19.29
C THR A 138 16.60 -18.73 18.78
N ALA A 139 17.67 -19.48 19.07
CA ALA A 139 17.76 -20.94 19.17
C ALA A 139 17.88 -21.77 17.87
N LYS A 140 19.14 -22.04 17.47
CA LYS A 140 19.73 -23.39 17.63
C LYS A 140 21.23 -23.39 17.32
N ARG A 141 22.03 -23.27 18.39
CA ARG A 141 23.40 -23.80 18.46
C ARG A 141 23.31 -25.20 19.07
N ALA A 142 23.87 -26.20 18.36
CA ALA A 142 24.12 -27.61 18.68
C ALA A 142 23.58 -28.44 17.48
N GLN A 143 24.38 -29.13 16.68
CA GLN A 143 25.38 -30.12 17.09
C GLN A 143 26.52 -30.17 16.06
N GLN A 144 27.74 -30.18 16.60
CA GLN A 144 28.98 -30.52 15.92
C GLN A 144 29.14 -32.05 15.82
N ARG A 145 29.88 -32.50 14.80
CA ARG A 145 30.81 -33.64 14.80
C ARG A 145 30.24 -35.03 15.12
N GLY A 146 30.31 -35.89 14.11
CA GLY A 146 30.30 -37.35 14.18
C GLY A 146 30.82 -37.88 12.86
#